data_AF-A0A957L710-F1
#
_entry.id   AF-A0A957L710-F1
#
_cell.length_a   1.000
_cell.length_b   1.000
_cell.length_c   1.000
_cell.angle_alpha   90.00
_cell.angle_beta   90.00
_cell.angle_gamma   90.00
#
_symmetry.space_group_name_H-M   'P 1'
#
loop_
_entity.id
_entity.type
_entity.pdbx_description
1 polymer ?
#
loop_
_entity_poly.entity_id
_entity_poly.type
_entity_poly.pdbx_seq_one_letter_code
_entity_poly.pdbx_strand_id
1 'polypeptide(L)' 'TGRQFDTIILDPPKFAHSQGDIERATRGYKELNRLAFLLLRPGGYLATFSCSGLVSAELFQKVVFSALADSGRDG' A
#
# COMPACT_ATOMS: atom_id res chain seq x y z
N THR A 1 -22.65 8.73 -1.55
CA THR A 1 -21.48 8.67 -2.44
C THR A 1 -20.23 8.78 -1.58
N GLY A 2 -19.34 7.77 -1.60
CA GLY A 2 -18.10 7.81 -0.81
C GLY A 2 -17.13 8.86 -1.36
N ARG A 3 -16.30 9.46 -0.51
CA ARG A 3 -15.25 10.39 -0.97
C ARG A 3 -14.27 9.64 -1.87
N GLN A 4 -13.90 10.25 -2.98
CA GLN A 4 -12.82 9.78 -3.85
C GLN A 4 -11.84 10.91 -4.14
N PHE A 5 -10.60 10.54 -4.48
CA PHE A 5 -9.49 11.46 -4.69
C PHE A 5 -8.83 11.21 -6.05
N ASP A 6 -8.31 12.27 -6.66
CA ASP A 6 -7.52 12.19 -7.89
C ASP A 6 -6.08 11.74 -7.59
N THR A 7 -5.60 11.98 -6.38
CA THR A 7 -4.26 11.58 -5.93
C THR A 7 -4.27 11.25 -4.45
N ILE A 8 -3.56 10.18 -4.07
CA ILE A 8 -3.34 9.80 -2.67
C ILE A 8 -1.83 9.60 -2.45
N ILE A 9 -1.34 10.11 -1.33
CA ILE A 9 0.04 9.95 -0.87
C ILE A 9 0.01 9.17 0.45
N LEU A 10 0.73 8.04 0.52
CA LEU A 10 0.85 7.22 1.71
C LEU A 10 2.31 7.20 2.17
N ASP A 11 2.61 7.95 3.23
CA ASP A 11 3.92 7.93 3.91
C ASP A 11 3.78 7.47 5.37
N PRO A 12 3.59 6.16 5.60
CA PRO A 12 3.35 5.62 6.94
C PRO A 12 4.63 5.49 7.78
N PRO A 13 4.51 5.45 9.11
CA PRO A 13 5.64 5.08 9.96
C PRO A 13 6.10 3.63 9.69
N LYS A 14 7.31 3.29 10.14
CA LYS A 14 7.88 1.95 9.95
C LYS A 14 7.01 0.89 10.63
N PHE A 15 6.49 -0.07 9.87
CA PHE A 15 5.69 -1.17 10.43
C PHE A 15 6.53 -2.38 10.90
N ALA A 16 7.73 -2.57 10.37
CA ALA A 16 8.62 -3.67 10.79
C ALA A 16 9.79 -3.14 11.63
N HIS A 17 9.81 -3.47 12.93
CA HIS A 17 10.91 -3.10 13.82
C HIS A 17 11.98 -4.20 13.90
N SER A 18 11.58 -5.46 13.73
CA SER A 18 12.43 -6.65 13.74
C SER A 18 12.09 -7.59 12.55
N GLN A 19 12.91 -8.62 12.30
CA GLN A 19 12.60 -9.59 11.25
C GLN A 19 11.26 -10.33 11.49
N GLY A 20 10.92 -10.59 12.74
CA GLY A 20 9.64 -11.23 13.10
C GLY A 20 8.41 -10.38 12.76
N ASP A 21 8.58 -9.07 12.54
CA ASP A 21 7.48 -8.17 12.17
C ASP A 21 7.18 -8.16 10.66
N ILE A 22 8.04 -8.72 9.80
CA ILE A 22 7.96 -8.54 8.34
C ILE A 22 6.59 -8.97 7.81
N GLU A 23 6.08 -10.11 8.26
CA GLU A 23 4.80 -10.63 7.80
C GLU A 23 3.63 -9.74 8.24
N ARG A 24 3.65 -9.27 9.49
CA ARG A 24 2.64 -8.33 10.02
C ARG A 24 2.70 -6.99 9.29
N ALA A 25 3.91 -6.47 9.04
CA ALA A 25 4.14 -5.22 8.33
C ALA A 25 3.63 -5.31 6.89
N THR A 26 3.93 -6.42 6.21
CA THR A 26 3.46 -6.74 4.85
C THR A 26 1.93 -6.70 4.78
N ARG A 27 1.23 -7.30 5.75
CA ARG A 27 -0.25 -7.22 5.85
C ARG A 27 -0.74 -5.79 6.06
N GLY A 28 -0.10 -5.04 6.96
CA GLY A 28 -0.46 -3.64 7.23
C GLY A 28 -0.32 -2.75 6.00
N TYR A 29 0.81 -2.87 5.29
CA TYR A 29 1.03 -2.17 4.03
C TYR A 29 0.02 -2.58 2.96
N LYS A 30 -0.32 -3.88 2.87
CA LYS A 30 -1.32 -4.37 1.90
C LYS A 30 -2.67 -3.70 2.13
N GLU A 31 -3.17 -3.71 3.36
CA GLU A 31 -4.47 -3.13 3.66
C GLU A 31 -4.49 -1.61 3.46
N LEU A 32 -3.43 -0.91 3.87
CA LEU A 32 -3.32 0.53 3.66
C LEU A 32 -3.39 0.91 2.17
N ASN A 33 -2.64 0.18 1.32
CA ASN A 33 -2.67 0.41 -0.13
C ASN A 33 -4.04 0.02 -0.73
N ARG A 34 -4.66 -1.07 -0.27
CA ARG A 34 -5.99 -1.50 -0.74
C ARG A 34 -7.04 -0.43 -0.49
N LEU A 35 -7.06 0.14 0.71
CA LEU A 35 -7.96 1.24 1.06
C LEU A 35 -7.73 2.48 0.19
N ALA A 36 -6.46 2.81 -0.08
CA ALA A 36 -6.14 3.92 -0.99
C ALA A 36 -6.64 3.66 -2.42
N PHE A 37 -6.49 2.44 -2.94
CA PHE A 37 -7.04 2.09 -4.26
C PHE A 37 -8.55 2.25 -4.33
N LEU A 38 -9.30 1.84 -3.30
CA LEU A 38 -10.76 2.00 -3.25
C LEU A 38 -11.21 3.47 -3.20
N LEU A 39 -10.38 4.35 -2.64
CA LEU A 39 -10.64 5.79 -2.54
C LEU A 39 -10.14 6.58 -3.76
N LEU A 40 -9.36 5.99 -4.66
CA LEU A 40 -8.91 6.66 -5.86
C LEU A 40 -10.01 6.70 -6.93
N ARG A 41 -10.09 7.80 -7.67
CA ARG A 41 -10.89 7.89 -8.89
C ARG A 41 -10.27 7.03 -10.01
N PRO A 42 -11.03 6.64 -11.04
CA PRO A 42 -10.46 6.09 -12.26
C PRO A 42 -9.42 7.06 -12.85
N GLY A 43 -8.24 6.56 -13.21
CA GLY A 43 -7.12 7.38 -13.69
C GLY A 43 -6.40 8.21 -12.62
N GLY A 44 -6.72 8.05 -11.34
CA GLY A 44 -6.02 8.72 -10.25
C GLY A 44 -4.66 8.08 -9.93
N TYR A 45 -3.81 8.82 -9.22
CA TYR A 45 -2.43 8.41 -8.91
C TYR A 45 -2.24 8.05 -7.43
N LEU A 46 -1.54 6.95 -7.17
CA LEU A 46 -1.07 6.56 -5.83
C LEU A 46 0.45 6.73 -5.72
N ALA A 47 0.90 7.52 -4.76
CA ALA A 47 2.29 7.51 -4.31
C ALA A 47 2.37 6.86 -2.92
N THR A 48 3.09 5.75 -2.79
CA THR A 48 3.13 4.96 -1.55
C THR A 48 4.57 4.64 -1.17
N PHE A 49 4.88 4.77 0.11
CA PHE A 49 6.25 4.71 0.63
C PHE A 49 6.39 3.68 1.75
N SER A 50 7.61 3.16 1.89
CA SER A 50 8.00 2.33 3.04
C SER A 50 9.43 2.70 3.43
N CYS A 51 9.61 3.20 4.64
CA CYS A 51 10.92 3.50 5.23
C CYS A 51 11.53 2.30 5.97
N SER A 52 10.99 1.09 5.77
CA SER A 52 11.44 -0.10 6.50
C SER A 52 12.60 -0.79 5.79
N GLY A 53 13.82 -0.64 6.32
CA GLY A 53 15.00 -1.35 5.79
C GLY A 53 14.91 -2.89 5.85
N LEU A 54 13.93 -3.44 6.57
CA LEU A 54 13.66 -4.88 6.64
C LEU A 54 12.69 -5.36 5.56
N VAL A 55 11.97 -4.44 4.91
CA VAL A 55 11.07 -4.73 3.80
C VAL A 55 11.79 -4.30 2.53
N SER A 56 12.24 -5.25 1.72
CA SER A 56 12.90 -4.94 0.45
C SER A 56 11.94 -4.22 -0.49
N ALA A 57 12.50 -3.44 -1.43
CA ALA A 57 11.71 -2.78 -2.46
C ALA A 57 10.87 -3.79 -3.29
N GLU A 58 11.45 -4.96 -3.60
CA GLU A 58 10.75 -6.03 -4.31
C GLU A 58 9.57 -6.59 -3.51
N LEU A 59 9.75 -6.83 -2.20
CA LEU A 59 8.66 -7.29 -1.34
C LEU A 59 7.56 -6.23 -1.24
N PHE A 60 7.95 -4.96 -1.07
CA PHE A 60 6.98 -3.86 -1.01
C PHE A 60 6.20 -3.73 -2.33
N GLN A 61 6.86 -3.85 -3.48
CA GLN A 61 6.21 -3.84 -4.80
C GLN A 61 5.19 -4.99 -4.93
N LYS A 62 5.55 -6.21 -4.51
CA LYS A 62 4.62 -7.36 -4.49
C LYS A 62 3.40 -7.09 -3.59
N VAL A 63 3.62 -6.45 -2.44
CA VAL A 63 2.53 -6.04 -1.53
C VAL A 63 1.58 -5.06 -2.18
N VAL A 64 2.12 -4.02 -2.83
CA VAL A 64 1.31 -2.99 -3.51
C VAL A 64 0.50 -3.62 -4.66
N PHE A 65 1.11 -4.48 -5.48
CA PHE A 65 0.37 -5.17 -6.55
C PHE A 65 -0.68 -6.13 -6.01
N SER A 66 -0.40 -6.84 -4.92
CA SER A 66 -1.42 -7.68 -4.29
C SER A 66 -2.58 -6.85 -3.74
N ALA A 67 -2.31 -5.66 -3.19
CA ALA A 67 -3.35 -4.74 -2.75
C ALA A 67 -4.20 -4.20 -3.91
N LEU A 68 -3.57 -3.93 -5.06
CA LEU A 68 -4.27 -3.51 -6.29
C LEU A 68 -5.22 -4.60 -6.78
N ALA A 69 -4.71 -5.84 -6.91
CA ALA A 69 -5.53 -6.99 -7.33
C ALA A 69 -6.73 -7.21 -6.39
N ASP A 70 -6.50 -7.16 -5.07
CA ASP A 70 -7.56 -7.31 -4.06
C ASP A 70 -8.57 -6.14 -4.07
N SER A 71 -8.21 -4.99 -4.62
CA SER A 71 -9.13 -3.84 -4.75
C SER A 71 -10.09 -3.97 -5.94
N GLY A 72 -9.86 -4.95 -6.84
CA GLY A 72 -10.64 -5.11 -8.07
C GLY A 72 -10.47 -3.96 -9.06
N ARG A 73 -9.33 -3.25 -8.97
CA ARG A 73 -8.98 -2.13 -9.85
C ARG A 73 -7.79 -2.52 -10.72
N ASP A 74 -7.74 -1.92 -11.89
CA ASP A 74 -6.62 -2.07 -12.82
C ASP A 74 -5.60 -0.94 -12.60
N GLY A 75 -4.33 -1.23 -12.90
CA GLY A 75 -3.19 -0.32 -12.75
C GLY A 75 -2.62 0.15 -14.07
#